data_AF-A0A6G0A7W9-F1
#
_entry.id   AF-A0A6G0A7W9-F1
#
_cell.length_a   1.000
_cell.length_b   1.000
_cell.length_c   1.000
_cell.angle_alpha   90.00
_cell.angle_beta   90.00
_cell.angle_gamma   90.00
#
_symmetry.space_group_name_H-M   'P 1'
#
loop_
_entity.id
_entity.type
_entity.pdbx_description
1 polymer ?
#
loop_
_entity_poly.entity_id
_entity_poly.type
_entity_poly.pdbx_seq_one_letter_code
_entity_poly.pdbx_strand_id
1 'polypeptide(L)'
;MLQAYRAGELARTDVCDAHPELRRAAEMCSEAANEDCPICEDGELRLVRYVFGPRLPRHGRCITSSAELARIAGRRGDFTCYVVEVCPGCGWNHLQQAYALPDSC
;
A
#
# COMPACT_ATOMS: atom_id res chain seq x y z
N MET A 1 -1.41 14.90 -5.89
CA MET A 1 -0.12 15.04 -5.18
C MET A 1 1.07 15.07 -6.14
N LEU A 2 1.34 14.04 -6.95
CA LEU A 2 2.53 14.00 -7.81
C LEU A 2 2.63 15.18 -8.81
N GLN A 3 1.51 15.58 -9.42
CA GLN A 3 1.48 16.73 -10.35
C GLN A 3 1.74 18.07 -9.65
N ALA A 4 1.17 18.28 -8.46
CA ALA A 4 1.39 19.49 -7.66
C ALA A 4 2.83 19.59 -7.14
N TYR A 5 3.45 18.46 -6.77
CA TYR A 5 4.89 18.40 -6.48
C TYR A 5 5.74 18.81 -7.68
N ARG A 6 5.44 18.27 -8.87
CA ARG A 6 6.15 18.63 -10.11
C ARG A 6 5.96 20.09 -10.51
N ALA A 7 4.83 20.70 -10.13
CA ALA A 7 4.56 22.12 -10.30
C ALA A 7 5.23 23.02 -9.23
N GLY A 8 5.89 22.43 -8.22
CA GLY A 8 6.53 23.16 -7.12
C GLY A 8 5.59 23.64 -6.02
N GLU A 9 4.33 23.19 -6.03
CA GLU A 9 3.27 23.64 -5.11
C GLU A 9 3.25 22.86 -3.79
N LEU A 10 3.93 21.70 -3.73
CA LEU A 10 4.07 20.88 -2.53
C LEU A 10 5.53 20.64 -2.22
N ALA A 11 5.89 20.72 -0.94
CA ALA A 11 7.23 20.34 -0.50
C ALA A 11 7.37 18.81 -0.58
N ARG A 12 8.62 18.32 -0.68
CA ARG A 12 8.92 16.89 -0.69
C ARG A 12 8.35 16.17 0.55
N THR A 13 8.35 16.84 1.71
CA THR A 13 7.79 16.31 2.97
C THR A 13 6.28 16.12 2.92
N ASP A 14 5.57 16.88 2.08
CA ASP A 14 4.11 16.79 1.95
C ASP A 14 3.68 15.65 1.03
N VAL A 15 4.64 15.07 0.30
CA VAL A 15 4.43 14.03 -0.72
C VAL A 15 5.09 12.72 -0.29
N CYS A 16 6.07 12.80 0.61
CA CYS A 16 6.73 11.68 1.27
C CYS A 16 6.19 11.51 2.70
N ASP A 17 4.87 11.36 2.83
CA ASP A 17 4.14 11.33 4.10
C ASP A 17 3.71 9.91 4.51
N ALA A 18 4.28 8.86 3.90
CA ALA A 18 3.94 7.49 4.24
C ALA A 18 4.12 7.22 5.73
N HIS A 19 3.04 6.78 6.37
CA HIS A 19 3.04 6.46 7.79
C HIS A 19 4.14 5.42 8.13
N PRO A 20 4.79 5.51 9.30
CA PRO A 20 5.87 4.58 9.68
C PRO A 20 5.49 3.10 9.58
N GLU A 21 4.23 2.75 9.87
CA GLU A 21 3.73 1.37 9.73
C GLU A 21 3.65 0.92 8.27
N LEU A 22 3.24 1.83 7.37
CA LEU A 22 3.19 1.58 5.93
C LEU A 22 4.60 1.39 5.35
N ARG A 23 5.57 2.18 5.81
CA ARG A 23 6.99 2.03 5.43
C ARG A 23 7.58 0.70 5.93
N ARG A 24 7.35 0.34 7.19
CA ARG A 24 7.78 -0.97 7.74
C ARG A 24 7.17 -2.13 6.97
N ALA A 25 5.89 -2.03 6.61
CA ALA A 25 5.24 -3.04 5.78
C ALA A 25 5.90 -3.17 4.40
N ALA A 26 6.28 -2.04 3.78
CA ALA A 26 7.00 -2.02 2.51
C ALA A 26 8.38 -2.69 2.60
N GLU A 27 9.13 -2.44 3.67
CA GLU A 27 10.42 -3.08 3.95
C GLU A 27 10.28 -4.61 4.14
N MET A 28 9.19 -5.06 4.75
CA MET A 28 8.89 -6.47 4.96
C MET A 28 8.24 -7.16 3.76
N CYS A 29 7.78 -6.39 2.76
CA CYS A 29 7.08 -6.95 1.61
C CYS A 29 8.06 -7.45 0.56
N SER A 30 7.81 -8.65 0.04
CA SER A 30 8.65 -9.27 -1.00
C SER A 30 8.31 -8.82 -2.42
N GLU A 31 7.19 -8.11 -2.63
CA GLU A 31 6.73 -7.75 -3.97
C GLU A 31 7.17 -6.34 -4.35
N ALA A 32 8.09 -6.28 -5.32
CA ALA A 32 8.48 -5.04 -5.97
C ALA A 32 7.38 -4.59 -6.95
N ALA A 33 7.15 -3.28 -7.02
CA ALA A 33 6.43 -2.71 -8.15
C ALA A 33 7.39 -2.63 -9.36
N ASN A 34 6.82 -2.52 -10.56
CA ASN A 34 7.61 -2.49 -11.81
C ASN A 34 8.19 -1.10 -12.13
N GLU A 35 8.00 -0.11 -11.26
CA GLU A 35 8.36 1.29 -11.49
C GLU A 35 9.24 1.83 -10.37
N ASP A 36 10.17 2.72 -10.74
CA ASP A 36 11.00 3.44 -9.79
C ASP A 36 10.21 4.55 -9.09
N CYS A 37 10.65 4.91 -7.88
CA CYS A 37 9.99 5.96 -7.12
C CYS A 37 10.08 7.31 -7.87
N PRO A 38 8.94 7.97 -8.15
CA PRO A 38 8.92 9.20 -8.94
C PRO A 38 9.44 10.45 -8.18
N ILE A 39 9.95 10.28 -6.96
CA ILE A 39 10.44 11.36 -6.08
C ILE A 39 11.94 11.29 -5.82
N CYS A 40 12.48 10.08 -5.59
CA CYS A 40 13.91 9.88 -5.42
C CYS A 40 14.58 9.26 -6.64
N GLU A 41 13.81 8.75 -7.61
CA GLU A 41 14.26 8.16 -8.89
C GLU A 41 15.19 6.93 -8.78
N ASP A 42 15.76 6.67 -7.59
CA ASP A 42 16.64 5.54 -7.29
C ASP A 42 15.99 4.46 -6.40
N GLY A 43 14.77 4.70 -5.93
CA GLY A 43 14.13 3.86 -4.92
C GLY A 43 13.16 2.85 -5.51
N GLU A 44 13.35 1.56 -5.24
CA GLU A 44 12.38 0.52 -5.60
C GLU A 44 11.05 0.71 -4.86
N LEU A 45 9.96 0.83 -5.59
CA LEU A 45 8.62 0.82 -5.03
C LEU A 45 8.23 -0.59 -4.59
N ARG A 46 7.52 -0.69 -3.47
CA ARG A 46 6.98 -1.94 -2.92
C ARG A 46 5.46 -1.89 -2.87
N LEU A 47 4.82 -3.02 -3.16
CA LEU A 47 3.37 -3.14 -3.14
C LEU A 47 2.88 -3.63 -1.77
N VAL A 48 2.33 -2.72 -0.98
CA VAL A 48 1.75 -3.04 0.32
C VAL A 48 0.24 -3.21 0.19
N ARG A 49 -0.28 -4.35 0.67
CA ARG A 49 -1.71 -4.65 0.62
C ARG A 49 -2.33 -4.52 2.00
N TYR A 50 -3.40 -3.73 2.12
CA TYR A 50 -4.19 -3.62 3.33
C TYR A 50 -5.59 -4.12 3.10
N VAL A 51 -6.06 -5.03 3.95
CA VAL A 51 -7.44 -5.51 3.91
C VAL A 51 -8.22 -4.96 5.09
N PHE A 52 -9.38 -4.40 4.78
CA PHE A 52 -10.38 -3.94 5.74
C PHE A 52 -11.61 -4.84 5.64
N GLY A 53 -12.31 -5.01 6.75
CA GLY A 53 -13.52 -5.82 6.80
C GLY A 53 -13.87 -6.26 8.22
N PRO A 54 -14.92 -7.08 8.37
CA PRO A 54 -15.40 -7.51 9.67
C PRO A 54 -14.35 -8.33 10.41
N ARG A 55 -14.26 -8.11 11.74
CA ARG A 55 -13.33 -8.82 12.65
C ARG A 55 -11.84 -8.61 12.30
N LEU A 56 -11.52 -7.58 11.51
CA LEU A 56 -10.16 -7.07 11.33
C LEU A 56 -9.97 -5.80 12.19
N PRO A 57 -8.72 -5.41 12.51
CA PRO A 57 -8.44 -4.16 13.20
C PRO A 57 -8.98 -2.95 12.44
N ARG A 58 -9.32 -1.87 13.17
CA ARG A 58 -9.82 -0.61 12.56
C ARG A 58 -8.83 0.03 11.59
N HIS A 59 -7.53 -0.14 11.83
CA HIS A 59 -6.46 0.32 10.94
C HIS A 59 -6.23 -0.63 9.74
N GLY A 60 -7.07 -1.65 9.58
CA GLY A 60 -6.90 -2.68 8.56
C GLY A 60 -5.84 -3.70 8.96
N ARG A 61 -5.68 -4.72 8.11
CA ARG A 61 -4.67 -5.75 8.26
C ARG A 61 -3.72 -5.65 7.08
N CYS A 62 -2.44 -5.40 7.35
CA CYS A 62 -1.40 -5.52 6.34
C CYS A 62 -1.24 -6.99 5.94
N ILE A 63 -1.18 -7.22 4.63
CA ILE A 63 -1.04 -8.52 4.00
C ILE A 63 0.34 -8.58 3.36
N THR A 64 1.18 -9.47 3.86
CA THR A 64 2.56 -9.62 3.40
C THR A 64 2.76 -10.85 2.52
N SER A 65 1.73 -11.67 2.33
CA SER A 65 1.79 -12.85 1.46
C SER A 65 0.45 -13.15 0.77
N SER A 66 0.52 -13.70 -0.45
CA SER A 66 -0.67 -14.12 -1.21
C SER A 66 -1.48 -15.20 -0.48
N ALA A 67 -0.83 -16.06 0.29
CA ALA A 67 -1.49 -17.09 1.09
C ALA A 67 -2.35 -16.46 2.21
N GLU A 68 -1.87 -15.39 2.83
CA GLU A 68 -2.66 -14.65 3.82
C GLU A 68 -3.86 -13.96 3.19
N LEU A 69 -3.70 -13.37 2.00
CA LEU A 69 -4.80 -12.77 1.25
C LEU A 69 -5.89 -13.80 0.94
N ALA A 70 -5.50 -14.97 0.41
CA ALA A 70 -6.42 -16.05 0.08
C ALA A 70 -7.19 -16.54 1.32
N ARG A 71 -6.53 -16.63 2.47
CA ARG A 71 -7.17 -17.01 3.74
C ARG A 71 -8.22 -15.98 4.19
N ILE A 72 -8.04 -14.69 3.90
CA ILE A 72 -9.03 -13.66 4.23
C ILE A 72 -10.18 -13.69 3.22
N ALA A 73 -9.89 -13.84 1.93
CA ALA A 73 -10.91 -14.03 0.90
C ALA A 73 -11.77 -15.29 1.15
N GLY A 74 -11.22 -16.28 1.86
CA GLY A 74 -11.91 -17.49 2.36
C GLY A 74 -12.92 -17.27 3.50
N ARG A 75 -13.03 -16.05 4.05
CA ARG A 75 -13.91 -15.75 5.19
C ARG A 75 -15.20 -15.14 4.69
N ARG A 76 -16.30 -15.44 5.38
CA ARG A 76 -17.58 -14.76 5.17
C ARG A 76 -17.50 -13.29 5.62
N GLY A 77 -17.88 -12.39 4.73
CA GLY A 77 -18.10 -10.98 4.99
C GLY A 77 -17.48 -10.06 3.93
N ASP A 78 -17.90 -8.79 3.94
CA ASP A 78 -17.39 -7.80 3.01
C ASP A 78 -15.97 -7.37 3.38
N PHE A 79 -15.00 -7.76 2.55
CA PHE A 79 -13.62 -7.32 2.67
C PHE A 79 -13.22 -6.44 1.50
N THR A 80 -12.45 -5.39 1.77
CA THR A 80 -11.86 -4.51 0.75
C THR A 80 -10.36 -4.54 0.88
N CYS A 81 -9.68 -4.87 -0.22
CA CYS A 81 -8.23 -4.85 -0.35
C CYS A 81 -7.80 -3.54 -1.02
N TYR A 82 -6.84 -2.86 -0.41
CA TYR A 82 -6.17 -1.67 -0.94
C TYR A 82 -4.73 -2.04 -1.26
N VAL A 83 -4.29 -1.74 -2.48
CA VAL A 83 -2.91 -1.92 -2.94
C VAL A 83 -2.26 -0.54 -2.98
N VAL A 84 -1.24 -0.36 -2.16
CA VAL A 84 -0.52 0.90 -1.99
C VAL A 84 0.92 0.69 -2.41
N GLU A 85 1.39 1.48 -3.37
CA GLU A 85 2.81 1.60 -3.68
C GLU A 85 3.49 2.44 -2.62
N VAL A 86 4.65 2.00 -2.16
CA VAL A 86 5.41 2.69 -1.11
C VAL A 86 6.89 2.64 -1.44
N CYS A 87 7.57 3.79 -1.38
CA CYS A 87 9.01 3.85 -1.41
C CYS A 87 9.56 3.77 0.03
N PRO A 88 10.26 2.70 0.42
CA PRO A 88 10.84 2.59 1.76
C PRO A 88 11.93 3.64 2.01
N GLY A 89 12.64 4.06 0.95
CA GLY A 89 13.72 5.04 1.02
C GLY A 89 13.24 6.45 1.37
N CYS A 90 12.38 7.05 0.53
CA CYS A 90 11.94 8.41 0.74
C CYS A 90 10.61 8.54 1.51
N GLY A 91 9.80 7.49 1.60
CA GLY A 91 8.48 7.54 2.24
C GLY A 91 7.37 8.07 1.33
N TRP A 92 7.56 8.09 0.02
CA TRP A 92 6.46 8.32 -0.92
C TRP A 92 5.47 7.16 -0.91
N ASN A 93 4.17 7.43 -1.04
CA ASN A 93 3.19 6.39 -1.29
C ASN A 93 2.07 6.83 -2.25
N HIS A 94 1.43 5.84 -2.87
CA HIS A 94 0.29 6.05 -3.77
C HIS A 94 -0.69 4.88 -3.68
N LEU A 95 -1.98 5.17 -3.56
CA LEU A 95 -3.03 4.15 -3.63
C LEU A 95 -3.24 3.76 -5.10
N GLN A 96 -2.69 2.62 -5.50
CA GLN A 96 -2.74 2.12 -6.87
C GLN A 96 -4.10 1.50 -7.22
N GLN A 97 -4.66 0.70 -6.29
CA GLN A 97 -5.91 -0.02 -6.54
C GLN A 97 -6.68 -0.25 -5.24
N ALA A 98 -8.02 -0.26 -5.33
CA ALA A 98 -8.89 -0.79 -4.30
C ALA A 98 -9.90 -1.75 -4.93
N TYR A 99 -10.11 -2.93 -4.33
CA TYR A 99 -11.07 -3.91 -4.82
C TYR A 99 -11.69 -4.72 -3.68
N ALA A 100 -12.94 -5.13 -3.85
CA ALA A 100 -13.59 -6.07 -2.93
C ALA A 100 -12.99 -7.47 -3.09
N LEU A 101 -12.75 -8.17 -1.98
CA LEU A 101 -12.44 -9.60 -2.05
C LEU A 101 -13.73 -10.37 -2.29
N PRO A 102 -13.72 -11.37 -3.20
CA PRO A 102 -14.90 -12.18 -3.45
C PRO A 102 -15.31 -12.90 -2.17
N ASP A 103 -16.58 -12.77 -1.81
CA ASP A 103 -17.16 -13.53 -0.71
C ASP A 103 -17.18 -15.00 -1.13
N SER A 104 -16.38 -15.84 -0.46
CA SER A 104 -16.46 -17.28 -0.67
C SER A 104 -17.65 -17.81 0.13
N CYS A 105 -18.74 -18.10 -0.59
CA CYS A 105 -19.99 -18.62 -0.05
C CYS A 105 -19.85 -20.09 0.38
#